data_AF-A0A0T1QAW7-F1
#
_entry.id   AF-A0A0T1QAW7-F1
#
_cell.length_a   1.000
_cell.length_b   1.000
_cell.length_c   1.000
_cell.angle_alpha   90.00
_cell.angle_beta   90.00
_cell.angle_gamma   90.00
#
_symmetry.space_group_name_H-M   'P 1'
#
loop_
_entity.id
_entity.type
_entity.pdbx_description
1 polymer ?
#
loop_
_entity_poly.entity_id
_entity_poly.type
_entity_poly.pdbx_seq_one_letter_code
_entity_poly.pdbx_strand_id
1 'polypeptide(L)'
;MAAGTEEAALGYEQARDELIEVVRRLEAGGTSLEESLALWERGEELAKVCRRRLEGARARLDASLAAERAAEAAEEASGGEE
;
A
#
# COMPACT_ATOMS: atom_id res chain seq x y z
N MET A 1 15.59 15.30 8.64
CA MET A 1 15.10 15.75 7.32
C MET A 1 15.55 14.73 6.27
N ALA A 2 14.68 13.79 5.93
CA ALA A 2 14.81 12.98 4.71
C ALA A 2 13.62 13.35 3.83
N ALA A 3 13.66 14.56 3.29
CA ALA A 3 12.85 14.97 2.16
C ALA A 3 13.55 14.40 0.92
N GLY A 4 12.90 13.44 0.27
CA GLY A 4 13.53 12.69 -0.81
C GLY A 4 12.62 11.63 -1.41
N THR A 5 11.39 12.01 -1.80
CA THR A 5 10.63 11.50 -2.96
C THR A 5 9.27 12.20 -3.02
N GLU A 6 9.23 13.53 -3.14
CA GLU A 6 7.98 14.31 -3.11
C GLU A 6 7.37 14.56 -4.51
N GLU A 7 7.76 13.79 -5.53
CA GLU A 7 7.22 13.96 -6.89
C GLU A 7 6.56 12.70 -7.50
N ALA A 8 6.34 11.62 -6.72
CA ALA A 8 6.02 10.32 -7.31
C ALA A 8 4.82 9.60 -6.66
N ALA A 9 3.66 9.75 -7.30
CA ALA A 9 2.38 9.08 -7.01
C ALA A 9 1.75 9.43 -5.65
N LEU A 10 0.43 9.59 -5.62
CA LEU A 10 -0.37 9.77 -4.40
C LEU A 10 0.16 8.84 -3.28
N GLY A 11 0.40 9.41 -2.10
CA GLY A 11 0.71 8.66 -0.89
C GLY A 11 -0.43 7.71 -0.54
N TYR A 12 -0.17 6.66 0.24
CA TYR A 12 -1.21 5.70 0.63
C TYR A 12 -2.35 6.39 1.38
N GLU A 13 -2.01 7.25 2.34
CA GLU A 13 -2.96 7.99 3.16
C GLU A 13 -3.81 8.93 2.31
N GLN A 14 -3.17 9.65 1.38
CA GLN A 14 -3.87 10.55 0.46
C GLN A 14 -4.84 9.78 -0.45
N ALA A 15 -4.41 8.66 -1.02
CA ALA A 15 -5.26 7.83 -1.88
C ALA A 15 -6.41 7.17 -1.09
N ARG A 16 -6.17 6.78 0.15
CA ARG A 16 -7.19 6.24 1.05
C ARG A 16 -8.23 7.30 1.41
N ASP A 17 -7.78 8.51 1.75
CA ASP A 17 -8.67 9.59 2.16
C ASP A 17 -9.56 10.03 0.97
N GLU A 18 -8.98 10.12 -0.23
CA GLU A 18 -9.76 10.36 -1.45
C GLU A 18 -10.77 9.23 -1.73
N LEU A 19 -10.39 7.97 -1.53
CA LEU A 19 -11.28 6.82 -1.70
C LEU A 19 -12.46 6.87 -0.71
N ILE A 20 -12.21 7.28 0.53
CA ILE A 20 -13.26 7.46 1.54
C ILE A 20 -14.26 8.52 1.08
N GLU A 21 -13.79 9.64 0.53
CA GLU A 21 -14.68 10.70 0.01
C GLU A 21 -15.49 10.23 -1.21
N VAL A 22 -14.87 9.45 -2.11
CA VAL A 22 -15.57 8.83 -3.25
C VAL A 22 -16.69 7.91 -2.76
N VAL A 23 -16.41 7.01 -1.81
CA VAL A 23 -17.40 6.11 -1.24
C VAL A 23 -18.53 6.89 -0.55
N ARG A 24 -18.19 7.90 0.26
CA ARG A 24 -19.19 8.76 0.91
C ARG A 24 -20.14 9.42 -0.09
N ARG A 25 -19.61 9.91 -1.22
CA ARG A 25 -20.44 10.52 -2.27
C ARG A 25 -21.35 9.50 -2.96
N LEU A 26 -20.84 8.29 -3.22
CA LEU A 26 -21.64 7.20 -3.78
C LEU A 26 -22.76 6.76 -2.81
N GLU A 27 -22.47 6.66 -1.51
CA GLU A 27 -23.42 6.27 -0.47
C GLU A 27 -24.48 7.34 -0.20
N ALA A 28 -24.10 8.63 -0.28
CA ALA A 28 -25.05 9.74 -0.14
C ALA A 28 -26.11 9.74 -1.25
N GLY A 29 -25.78 9.19 -2.43
CA GLY A 29 -26.64 9.22 -3.59
C GLY A 29 -26.91 10.64 -4.10
N GLY A 30 -27.96 10.81 -4.90
CA GLY A 30 -28.32 12.12 -5.48
C GLY A 30 -27.44 12.57 -6.65
N THR A 31 -26.49 11.74 -7.09
CA THR A 31 -25.70 11.92 -8.31
C THR A 31 -26.38 11.28 -9.51
N SER A 32 -26.16 11.84 -10.70
CA SER A 32 -26.58 11.19 -11.94
C SER A 32 -25.86 9.84 -12.15
N LEU A 33 -26.37 9.04 -13.10
CA LEU A 33 -25.73 7.76 -13.45
C LEU A 33 -24.29 7.97 -13.94
N GLU A 34 -24.06 8.99 -14.77
CA GLU A 34 -22.74 9.31 -15.33
C GLU A 34 -21.76 9.73 -14.24
N GLU A 35 -22.19 10.56 -13.29
CA GLU A 35 -21.38 10.95 -12.14
C GLU A 35 -21.10 9.76 -11.21
N SER A 36 -22.08 8.88 -11.00
CA SER A 36 -21.92 7.67 -10.20
C SER A 36 -20.90 6.72 -10.82
N LEU A 37 -20.90 6.58 -12.15
CA LEU A 37 -19.91 5.78 -12.88
C LEU A 37 -18.50 6.40 -12.77
N ALA A 38 -18.37 7.71 -12.97
CA ALA A 38 -17.10 8.40 -12.84
C ALA A 38 -16.51 8.29 -11.41
N LEU A 39 -17.35 8.41 -10.39
CA LEU A 39 -16.94 8.19 -8.99
C LEU A 39 -16.49 6.74 -8.76
N TRP A 40 -17.22 5.76 -9.29
CA TRP A 40 -16.84 4.37 -9.17
C TRP A 40 -15.49 4.06 -9.85
N GLU A 41 -15.27 4.53 -11.08
CA GLU A 41 -14.00 4.35 -11.80
C GLU A 41 -12.83 4.97 -11.03
N ARG A 42 -13.03 6.17 -10.49
CA ARG A 42 -12.04 6.82 -9.63
C ARG A 42 -11.75 6.01 -8.37
N GLY A 43 -12.79 5.48 -7.73
CA GLY A 43 -12.66 4.59 -6.57
C GLY A 43 -11.83 3.35 -6.87
N GLU A 44 -12.05 2.72 -8.02
CA GLU A 44 -11.29 1.56 -8.49
C GLU A 44 -9.80 1.88 -8.72
N GLU A 45 -9.49 3.05 -9.30
CA GLU A 45 -8.11 3.51 -9.45
C GLU A 45 -7.41 3.70 -8.10
N LEU A 46 -8.08 4.38 -7.16
CA LEU A 46 -7.55 4.64 -5.82
C LEU A 46 -7.34 3.33 -5.06
N ALA A 47 -8.28 2.39 -5.14
CA ALA A 47 -8.14 1.06 -4.54
C ALA A 47 -6.94 0.30 -5.09
N LYS A 48 -6.68 0.37 -6.41
CA LYS A 48 -5.49 -0.23 -7.04
C LYS A 48 -4.19 0.42 -6.52
N VAL A 49 -4.16 1.74 -6.34
CA VAL A 49 -3.01 2.46 -5.77
C VAL A 49 -2.76 2.00 -4.33
N CYS A 50 -3.79 1.99 -3.49
CA CYS A 50 -3.71 1.54 -2.10
C CYS A 50 -3.17 0.12 -1.99
N ARG A 51 -3.73 -0.82 -2.78
CA ARG A 51 -3.30 -2.23 -2.78
C ARG A 51 -1.82 -2.36 -3.15
N ARG A 52 -1.37 -1.70 -4.22
CA ARG A 52 0.03 -1.75 -4.66
C ARG A 52 1.00 -1.25 -3.60
N ARG A 53 0.64 -0.18 -2.88
CA ARG A 53 1.45 0.38 -1.79
C ARG A 53 1.57 -0.61 -0.63
N LEU A 54 0.45 -1.24 -0.24
CA LEU A 54 0.41 -2.23 0.84
C LEU A 54 1.18 -3.52 0.48
N GLU A 55 1.01 -4.03 -0.73
CA GLU A 55 1.76 -5.20 -1.23
C GLU A 55 3.27 -4.92 -1.24
N GLY A 56 3.68 -3.76 -1.72
CA GLY A 56 5.10 -3.35 -1.70
C GLY A 56 5.65 -3.23 -0.27
N ALA A 57 4.87 -2.69 0.67
CA ALA A 57 5.26 -2.63 2.07
C ALA A 57 5.39 -4.04 2.68
N ARG A 58 4.43 -4.93 2.40
CA ARG A 58 4.46 -6.32 2.88
C ARG A 58 5.68 -7.08 2.35
N ALA A 59 5.98 -6.97 1.06
CA ALA A 59 7.14 -7.62 0.46
C ALA A 59 8.46 -7.19 1.11
N ARG A 60 8.61 -5.91 1.46
CA ARG A 60 9.81 -5.42 2.18
C ARG A 60 9.93 -6.01 3.58
N LEU A 61 8.82 -6.13 4.31
CA LEU A 61 8.81 -6.75 5.63
C LEU A 61 9.17 -8.23 5.55
N ASP A 62 8.56 -8.96 4.61
CA ASP A 62 8.82 -10.38 4.42
C ASP A 62 10.29 -10.64 4.04
N ALA A 63 10.88 -9.78 3.19
CA ALA A 63 12.30 -9.84 2.83
C ALA A 63 13.22 -9.58 4.04
N SER A 64 12.91 -8.58 4.87
CA SER A 64 13.68 -8.30 6.09
C SER A 64 13.63 -9.49 7.05
N LEU A 65 12.45 -10.05 7.31
CA LEU A 65 12.29 -11.21 8.20
C LEU A 65 12.99 -12.46 7.66
N ALA A 66 13.05 -12.63 6.34
CA ALA A 66 13.78 -13.73 5.73
C ALA A 66 15.30 -13.56 5.86
N ALA A 67 15.81 -12.34 5.72
CA ALA A 67 17.22 -12.02 5.91
C ALA A 67 17.67 -12.27 7.35
N GLU A 68 16.89 -11.84 8.34
CA GLU A 68 17.18 -12.09 9.76
C GLU A 68 17.26 -13.60 10.06
N ARG A 69 16.26 -14.39 9.62
CA ARG A 69 16.27 -15.85 9.79
C ARG A 69 17.46 -16.54 9.11
N ALA A 70 17.85 -16.05 7.93
CA ALA A 70 19.00 -16.59 7.22
C ALA A 70 20.32 -16.27 7.94
N ALA A 71 20.43 -15.09 8.56
CA ALA A 71 21.56 -14.71 9.39
C ALA A 71 21.64 -15.60 10.64
N GLU A 72 20.53 -15.79 11.35
CA GLU A 72 20.45 -16.68 12.52
C GLU A 72 20.88 -18.12 12.18
N ALA A 73 20.37 -18.68 11.08
CA ALA A 73 20.73 -20.03 10.63
C ALA A 73 22.20 -20.16 10.23
N ALA A 74 22.80 -19.10 9.67
CA ALA A 74 24.22 -19.08 9.30
C ALA A 74 25.12 -19.05 10.55
N GLU A 75 24.74 -18.28 11.58
CA GLU A 75 25.45 -18.24 12.86
C GLU A 75 25.39 -19.60 13.57
N GLU A 76 24.22 -20.23 13.64
CA GLU A 76 24.04 -21.58 14.22
C GLU A 76 24.87 -22.64 13.49
N ALA A 77 24.95 -22.57 12.16
CA ALA A 77 25.76 -23.50 11.36
C ALA A 77 27.27 -23.29 11.57
N SER A 78 27.70 -22.07 11.92
CA SER A 78 29.10 -21.75 12.21
C SER A 78 29.54 -22.07 13.64
N GLY A 79 28.59 -22.10 14.60
CA GLY A 79 28.86 -22.38 16.02
C GLY A 79 28.82 -23.87 16.41
N GLY A 80 28.65 -24.79 15.46
CA GLY A 80 28.51 -26.23 15.70
C GLY A 80 29.82 -27.04 15.69
N GLU A 81 30.98 -26.41 15.53
CA GLU A 81 32.30 -27.07 15.62
C GLU A 81 32.99 -26.69 16.95
N GLU A 82 32.52 -27.26 18.06
CA GLU A 82 33.32 -27.43 19.28
C GLU A 82 33.20 -28.88 19.81
#